data_AF-A0A0S7ZSN1-F1
#
_entry.id   AF-A0A0S7ZSN1-F1
#
_cell.length_a   1.000
_cell.length_b   1.000
_cell.length_c   1.000
_cell.angle_alpha   90.00
_cell.angle_beta   90.00
_cell.angle_gamma   90.00
#
_symmetry.space_group_name_H-M   'P 1'
#
loop_
_entity.id
_entity.type
_entity.pdbx_description
1 polymer ?
#
loop_
_entity_poly.entity_id
_entity_poly.type
_entity_poly.pdbx_seq_one_letter_code
_entity_poly.pdbx_strand_id
1 'polypeptide(L)'
;MSEVENAARKAAGTKKVLIIEGVRENGTKFRPSDWPERISSTFAGFGKDHRLRYASGVCPRVYEGQKVLAVEPELQEQNPAVFQAIMKFARENNLRTREEAESVE
;
A
#
# COMPACT_ATOMS: atom_id res chain seq x y z
N MET A 1 30.60 -7.97 -19.56
CA MET A 1 29.13 -8.08 -19.46
C MET A 1 28.64 -6.74 -18.95
N SER A 2 27.75 -6.08 -19.68
CA SER A 2 27.54 -4.63 -19.61
C SER A 2 26.53 -4.23 -18.52
N GLU A 3 26.69 -3.03 -17.97
CA GLU A 3 25.72 -2.40 -17.04
C GLU A 3 24.30 -2.31 -17.63
N VAL A 4 24.21 -2.28 -18.96
CA VAL A 4 22.97 -2.16 -19.74
C VAL A 4 22.08 -3.41 -19.59
N GLU A 5 22.68 -4.60 -19.49
CA GLU A 5 21.96 -5.87 -19.37
C GLU A 5 21.37 -6.05 -17.96
N ASN A 6 22.02 -5.49 -16.94
CA ASN A 6 21.56 -5.52 -15.56
C ASN A 6 20.38 -4.55 -15.33
N ALA A 7 20.39 -3.39 -15.99
CA ALA A 7 19.28 -2.44 -15.93
C ALA A 7 17.99 -2.99 -16.55
N ALA A 8 18.09 -3.71 -17.68
CA ALA A 8 16.94 -4.32 -18.34
C ALA A 8 16.31 -5.46 -17.54
N ARG A 9 17.11 -6.28 -16.84
CA ARG A 9 16.61 -7.31 -15.91
C ARG A 9 15.88 -6.72 -14.71
N LYS A 10 16.35 -5.59 -14.18
CA LYS A 10 15.69 -4.88 -13.07
C LYS A 10 14.30 -4.33 -13.46
N ALA A 11 14.12 -3.92 -14.72
CA ALA A 11 12.82 -3.46 -15.23
C ALA A 11 11.82 -4.60 -15.47
N ALA A 12 12.28 -5.83 -15.75
CA ALA A 12 11.41 -6.99 -15.97
C ALA A 12 10.77 -7.58 -14.70
N GLY A 13 11.29 -7.22 -13.51
CA GLY A 13 10.78 -7.64 -12.21
C GLY A 13 10.37 -6.46 -11.34
N THR A 14 9.53 -5.55 -11.84
CA THR A 14 9.03 -4.41 -11.04
C THR A 14 7.51 -4.48 -10.93
N LYS A 15 6.97 -4.50 -9.71
CA LYS A 15 5.52 -4.40 -9.42
C LYS A 15 5.13 -2.96 -9.14
N LYS A 16 3.96 -2.53 -9.61
CA LYS A 16 3.42 -1.20 -9.31
C LYS A 16 2.56 -1.26 -8.05
N VAL A 17 3.00 -0.63 -6.98
CA VAL A 17 2.31 -0.58 -5.69
C VAL A 17 1.68 0.79 -5.51
N LEU A 18 0.43 0.83 -5.07
CA LEU A 18 -0.25 2.09 -4.76
C LEU A 18 0.07 2.52 -3.33
N ILE A 19 0.49 3.77 -3.15
CA ILE A 19 0.84 4.38 -1.88
C ILE A 19 -0.18 5.43 -1.51
N ILE A 20 -0.84 5.24 -0.38
CA ILE A 20 -1.77 6.21 0.20
C ILE A 20 -1.08 6.93 1.34
N GLU A 21 -1.05 8.25 1.26
CA GLU A 21 -0.28 9.10 2.16
C GLU A 21 -1.06 9.55 3.39
N GLY A 22 -0.35 9.77 4.50
CA GLY A 22 -0.88 10.53 5.64
C GLY A 22 -0.97 12.03 5.41
N VAL A 23 -1.08 12.48 4.15
CA VAL A 23 -1.17 13.88 3.73
C VAL A 23 -2.33 14.02 2.76
N ARG A 24 -3.11 15.08 2.95
CA ARG A 24 -4.22 15.40 2.07
C ARG A 24 -3.75 16.08 0.80
N GLU A 25 -4.59 16.10 -0.23
CA GLU A 25 -4.31 16.79 -1.49
C GLU A 25 -3.87 18.25 -1.29
N ASN A 26 -4.51 18.95 -0.34
CA ASN A 26 -4.18 20.33 0.04
C ASN A 26 -2.88 20.49 0.87
N GLY A 27 -2.11 19.42 1.08
CA GLY A 27 -0.84 19.43 1.81
C GLY A 27 -0.97 19.34 3.34
N THR A 28 -2.18 19.32 3.89
CA THR A 28 -2.36 19.19 5.35
C THR A 28 -2.15 17.75 5.81
N LYS A 29 -1.57 17.59 7.00
CA LYS A 29 -1.36 16.27 7.62
C LYS A 29 -2.69 15.62 8.01
N PHE A 30 -2.87 14.35 7.66
CA PHE A 30 -3.97 13.52 8.11
C PHE A 30 -3.67 12.97 9.51
N ARG A 31 -4.71 12.88 10.35
CA ARG A 31 -4.61 12.45 11.75
C ARG A 31 -5.73 11.47 12.08
N PRO A 32 -5.51 10.55 13.02
CA PRO A 32 -4.28 10.37 13.81
C PRO A 32 -3.13 9.78 12.98
N SER A 33 -1.90 9.79 13.52
CA SER A 33 -0.69 9.37 12.75
C SER A 33 -0.56 7.87 12.56
N ASP A 34 -1.30 7.07 13.33
CA ASP A 34 -1.43 5.62 13.26
C ASP A 34 -2.58 5.17 12.33
N TRP A 35 -3.08 6.07 11.48
CA TRP A 35 -4.18 5.75 10.57
C TRP A 35 -3.90 4.54 9.65
N PRO A 36 -2.67 4.28 9.12
CA PRO A 36 -2.46 3.11 8.27
C PRO A 36 -2.68 1.82 9.05
N GLU A 37 -2.19 1.75 10.28
CA GLU A 37 -2.38 0.61 11.18
C GLU A 37 -3.86 0.39 11.52
N ARG A 38 -4.62 1.48 11.74
CA ARG A 38 -6.07 1.39 12.00
C ARG A 38 -6.83 0.85 10.79
N ILE A 39 -6.53 1.34 9.59
CA ILE A 39 -7.20 0.89 8.36
C ILE A 39 -6.81 -0.56 8.03
N SER A 40 -5.54 -0.95 8.12
CA SER A 40 -5.14 -2.33 7.87
C SER A 40 -5.80 -3.31 8.86
N SER A 41 -5.95 -2.92 10.13
CA SER A 41 -6.59 -3.75 11.14
C SER A 41 -8.08 -4.00 10.89
N THR A 42 -8.76 -3.10 10.18
CA THR A 42 -10.19 -3.24 9.82
C THR A 42 -10.42 -4.42 8.89
N PHE A 43 -9.40 -4.75 8.08
CA PHE A 43 -9.42 -5.86 7.13
C PHE A 43 -8.64 -7.08 7.62
N ALA A 44 -8.27 -7.10 8.90
CA ALA A 44 -7.58 -8.22 9.48
C ALA A 44 -8.53 -9.38 9.78
N GLY A 45 -8.06 -10.61 9.57
CA GLY A 45 -8.77 -11.84 9.89
C GLY A 45 -7.93 -12.74 10.80
N PHE A 46 -8.58 -13.65 11.50
CA PHE A 46 -7.90 -14.71 12.23
C PHE A 46 -7.54 -15.86 11.30
N GLY A 47 -6.26 -16.23 11.28
CA GLY A 47 -5.80 -17.46 10.64
C GLY A 47 -6.26 -18.70 11.40
N LYS A 48 -6.08 -19.88 10.79
CA LYS A 48 -6.33 -21.19 11.44
C LYS A 48 -5.50 -21.42 12.70
N ASP A 49 -4.42 -20.67 12.85
CA ASP A 49 -3.52 -20.64 14.01
C ASP A 49 -3.93 -19.61 15.09
N HIS A 50 -5.12 -19.03 14.97
CA HIS A 50 -5.64 -17.96 15.84
C HIS A 50 -4.77 -16.69 15.88
N ARG A 51 -3.92 -16.48 14.87
CA ARG A 51 -3.13 -15.24 14.74
C ARG A 51 -3.84 -14.25 13.84
N LEU A 52 -3.89 -13.00 14.26
CA LEU A 52 -4.43 -11.89 13.47
C LEU A 52 -3.48 -11.60 12.30
N ARG A 53 -4.01 -11.57 11.08
CA ARG A 53 -3.26 -11.28 9.85
C ARG A 53 -4.01 -10.21 9.07
N TYR A 54 -3.30 -9.18 8.60
CA TYR A 54 -3.86 -8.21 7.67
C TYR A 54 -4.25 -8.89 6.37
N ALA A 55 -5.18 -8.29 5.62
CA ALA A 55 -5.45 -8.70 4.25
C ALA A 55 -4.14 -8.69 3.44
N SER A 56 -3.87 -9.79 2.71
CA SER A 56 -2.74 -9.87 1.80
C SER A 56 -2.77 -8.70 0.83
N GLY A 57 -1.62 -8.07 0.59
CA GLY A 57 -1.51 -6.91 -0.29
C GLY A 57 -1.89 -5.57 0.35
N VAL A 58 -2.12 -5.49 1.67
CA VAL A 58 -2.29 -4.22 2.41
C VAL A 58 -1.23 -4.13 3.51
N CYS A 59 -0.32 -3.17 3.41
CA CYS A 59 0.81 -3.07 4.33
C CYS A 59 1.03 -1.63 4.84
N PRO A 60 0.80 -1.37 6.13
CA PRO A 60 1.29 -0.16 6.78
C PRO A 60 2.81 -0.10 6.74
N ARG A 61 3.39 1.02 6.29
CA ARG A 61 4.85 1.20 6.28
C ARG A 61 5.27 2.65 6.48
N VAL A 62 6.57 2.85 6.62
CA VAL A 62 7.18 4.19 6.66
C VAL A 62 7.88 4.43 5.33
N TYR A 63 7.51 5.50 4.65
CA TYR A 63 8.12 5.98 3.41
C TYR A 63 8.53 7.43 3.59
N GLU A 64 9.80 7.76 3.35
CA GLU A 64 10.36 9.10 3.55
C GLU A 64 10.07 9.71 4.94
N GLY A 65 10.08 8.89 5.99
CA GLY A 65 9.78 9.31 7.36
C GLY A 65 8.28 9.52 7.67
N GLN A 66 7.40 9.27 6.69
CA GLN A 66 5.96 9.36 6.83
C GLN A 66 5.29 7.98 6.88
N LYS A 67 4.28 7.84 7.73
CA LYS A 67 3.40 6.67 7.77
C LYS A 67 2.47 6.67 6.56
N VAL A 68 2.51 5.58 5.79
CA VAL A 68 1.73 5.38 4.56
C VAL A 68 1.08 4.00 4.58
N LEU A 69 0.05 3.82 3.76
CA LEU A 69 -0.52 2.52 3.47
C LEU A 69 -0.13 2.12 2.05
N ALA A 70 0.61 1.01 1.92
CA ALA A 70 0.91 0.42 0.63
C ALA A 70 -0.15 -0.62 0.27
N VAL A 71 -0.61 -0.59 -0.98
CA VAL A 71 -1.63 -1.47 -1.53
C VAL A 71 -1.06 -2.15 -2.77
N GLU A 72 -0.86 -3.46 -2.68
CA GLU A 72 -0.38 -4.27 -3.79
C GLU A 72 -1.47 -4.44 -4.86
N PRO A 73 -1.10 -4.48 -6.15
CA PRO A 73 -2.06 -4.54 -7.24
C PRO A 73 -2.87 -5.85 -7.23
N GLU A 74 -2.27 -6.95 -6.75
CA GLU A 74 -2.91 -8.25 -6.65
C GLU A 74 -4.12 -8.24 -5.68
N LEU A 75 -4.20 -7.27 -4.75
CA LEU A 75 -5.35 -7.13 -3.86
C LEU A 75 -6.63 -6.87 -4.65
N GLN A 76 -6.56 -6.14 -5.77
CA GLN A 76 -7.73 -5.85 -6.59
C GLN A 76 -8.35 -7.13 -7.16
N GLU A 77 -7.53 -8.12 -7.49
CA GLU A 77 -7.98 -9.41 -8.01
C GLU A 77 -8.41 -10.36 -6.88
N GLN A 78 -7.62 -10.43 -5.82
CA GLN A 78 -7.85 -11.36 -4.70
C GLN A 78 -9.04 -10.94 -3.83
N ASN A 79 -9.20 -9.65 -3.56
CA ASN A 79 -10.25 -9.11 -2.72
C ASN A 79 -10.68 -7.71 -3.18
N PRO A 80 -11.46 -7.62 -4.27
CA PRO A 80 -11.89 -6.34 -4.84
C PRO A 80 -12.70 -5.50 -3.85
N ALA A 81 -13.44 -6.12 -2.92
CA ALA A 81 -14.21 -5.40 -1.92
C ALA A 81 -13.32 -4.60 -0.95
N VAL A 82 -12.23 -5.21 -0.47
CA VAL A 82 -11.25 -4.53 0.41
C VAL A 82 -10.52 -3.44 -0.35
N PHE A 83 -10.09 -3.71 -1.59
CA PHE A 83 -9.47 -2.70 -2.45
C PHE A 83 -10.38 -1.47 -2.62
N GLN A 84 -11.64 -1.68 -3.00
CA GLN A 84 -12.61 -0.60 -3.16
C GLN A 84 -12.88 0.16 -1.86
N ALA A 85 -12.95 -0.52 -0.71
CA ALA A 85 -13.10 0.13 0.58
C ALA A 85 -11.91 1.04 0.93
N ILE A 86 -10.68 0.60 0.66
CA ILE A 86 -9.46 1.39 0.86
C ILE A 86 -9.44 2.60 -0.06
N MET A 87 -9.75 2.41 -1.35
CA MET A 87 -9.80 3.51 -2.32
C MET A 87 -10.88 4.54 -2.00
N LYS A 88 -12.05 4.07 -1.52
CA LYS A 88 -13.11 4.94 -1.02
C LYS A 88 -12.65 5.73 0.21
N PHE A 89 -11.99 5.08 1.17
CA PHE A 89 -11.44 5.74 2.35
C PHE A 89 -10.45 6.86 1.98
N ALA A 90 -9.51 6.59 1.06
CA ALA A 90 -8.56 7.60 0.61
C ALA A 90 -9.26 8.82 -0.02
N ARG A 91 -10.26 8.57 -0.88
CA ARG A 91 -11.05 9.61 -1.55
C ARG A 91 -11.84 10.46 -0.57
N GLU A 92 -12.55 9.83 0.37
CA GLU A 92 -13.40 10.51 1.36
C GLU A 92 -12.60 11.36 2.34
N ASN A 93 -11.33 11.02 2.57
CA ASN A 93 -10.42 11.76 3.43
C ASN A 93 -9.49 12.69 2.66
N ASN A 94 -9.67 12.82 1.34
CA ASN A 94 -8.85 13.61 0.43
C ASN A 94 -7.35 13.29 0.56
N LEU A 95 -6.98 12.02 0.77
CA LEU A 95 -5.60 11.60 0.90
C LEU A 95 -4.92 11.52 -0.46
N ARG A 96 -3.65 11.91 -0.51
CA ARG A 96 -2.83 11.74 -1.71
C ARG A 96 -2.58 10.26 -1.99
N THR A 97 -2.59 9.91 -3.27
CA THR A 97 -2.28 8.57 -3.75
C THR A 97 -1.21 8.63 -4.83
N ARG A 98 -0.21 7.74 -4.76
CA ARG A 98 0.93 7.67 -5.70
C ARG A 98 1.16 6.24 -6.16
N GLU A 99 1.53 6.01 -7.42
CA GLU A 99 2.03 4.69 -7.85
C GLU A 99 3.55 4.66 -7.69
N GLU A 100 4.07 3.62 -7.03
CA GLU A 100 5.50 3.40 -6.88
C GLU A 100 5.90 2.07 -7.51
N ALA A 101 7.04 2.06 -8.20
CA ALA A 101 7.59 0.87 -8.82
C ALA A 101 8.53 0.17 -7.83
N GLU A 102 8.19 -1.04 -7.39
CA GLU A 102 8.99 -1.85 -6.48
C GLU A 102 9.64 -3.01 -7.20
N SER A 103 10.95 -3.17 -7.04
CA SER A 103 11.64 -4.36 -7.52
C SER A 103 11.14 -5.60 -6.76
N VAL A 104 10.76 -6.63 -7.51
CA VAL A 104 10.42 -7.96 -7.02
C VAL A 104 11.74 -8.74 -6.99
N GLU A 105 12.20 -9.11 -5.79
CA GLU A 105 13.39 -9.95 -5.58
C GLU A 105 13.15 -11.41 -5.99
#